data_AF-A0A662U822-F1
#
_entry.id   AF-A0A662U822-F1
#
_cell.length_a   1.000
_cell.length_b   1.000
_cell.length_c   1.000
_cell.angle_alpha   90.00
_cell.angle_beta   90.00
_cell.angle_gamma   90.00
#
_symmetry.space_group_name_H-M   'P 1'
#
loop_
_entity.id
_entity.type
_entity.pdbx_description
1 polymer ?
#
loop_
_entity_poly.entity_id
_entity_poly.type
_entity_poly.pdbx_seq_one_letter_code
_entity_poly.pdbx_strand_id
1 'polypeptide(L)'
;MPFFDILKKFAVSHDWLTGKLKTGAIDDASMIADDLVPGAKLTESARARVVTVLIPAVGQGTEDEIPVFVAPVDCTITKVGFVPEDNITGADTDYMTLGFVNKGSDGTGTDSIASKDYTSGNDVAAFDFEDLGTVSNAELSAGDVVSFSKTESGNGMALPRLLAVIVYEVTD
;
A
#
# COMPACT_ATOMS: atom_id res chain seq x y z
N MET A 1 -49.94 13.73 15.07
CA MET A 1 -49.11 14.83 14.53
C MET A 1 -49.72 15.27 13.22
N PRO A 2 -49.94 16.58 12.99
CA PRO A 2 -50.46 17.04 11.71
C PRO A 2 -49.41 16.77 10.61
N PHE A 3 -49.88 16.39 9.43
CA PHE A 3 -49.06 16.07 8.24
C PHE A 3 -47.98 17.14 7.94
N PHE A 4 -48.28 18.41 8.22
CA PHE A 4 -47.34 19.51 8.07
C PHE A 4 -46.14 19.48 9.03
N ASP A 5 -46.25 18.87 10.20
CA ASP A 5 -45.11 18.71 11.12
C ASP A 5 -44.18 17.58 10.68
N ILE A 6 -44.70 16.59 9.95
CA ILE A 6 -43.89 15.55 9.31
C ILE A 6 -43.11 16.14 8.13
N LEU A 7 -43.79 16.91 7.27
CA LEU A 7 -43.15 17.60 6.14
C LEU A 7 -42.04 18.55 6.56
N LYS A 8 -42.22 19.30 7.65
CA LYS A 8 -41.18 20.19 8.19
C LYS A 8 -39.93 19.43 8.63
N LYS A 9 -40.08 18.23 9.18
CA LYS A 9 -38.95 17.37 9.58
C LYS A 9 -38.22 16.76 8.39
N PHE A 10 -38.94 16.35 7.34
CA PHE A 10 -38.33 15.86 6.09
C PHE A 10 -37.61 16.95 5.30
N ALA A 11 -38.12 18.18 5.35
CA ALA A 11 -37.52 19.32 4.66
C ALA A 11 -36.18 19.77 5.26
N VAL A 12 -35.77 19.28 6.44
CA VAL A 12 -34.48 19.69 7.05
C VAL A 12 -33.31 18.96 6.41
N SER A 13 -33.48 17.70 6.02
CA SER A 13 -32.40 16.84 5.51
C SER A 13 -32.37 16.70 3.98
N HIS A 14 -33.50 16.90 3.29
CA HIS A 14 -33.66 16.61 1.87
C HIS A 14 -34.04 17.84 1.04
N ASP A 15 -33.40 18.02 -0.11
CA ASP A 15 -33.82 18.98 -1.12
C ASP A 15 -34.96 18.38 -1.95
N TRP A 16 -36.16 18.90 -1.71
CA TRP A 16 -37.40 18.47 -2.34
C TRP A 16 -37.43 18.71 -3.85
N LEU A 17 -36.57 19.58 -4.39
CA LEU A 17 -36.50 19.88 -5.82
C LEU A 17 -35.65 18.86 -6.59
N THR A 18 -34.56 18.40 -5.97
CA THR A 18 -33.57 17.54 -6.62
C THR A 18 -33.61 16.09 -6.15
N GLY A 19 -34.34 15.80 -5.07
CA GLY A 19 -34.34 14.49 -4.45
C GLY A 19 -32.98 14.12 -3.86
N LYS A 20 -32.09 15.10 -3.64
CA LYS A 20 -30.76 14.92 -3.05
C LYS A 20 -30.71 15.47 -1.63
N LEU A 21 -29.74 15.03 -0.84
CA LEU A 21 -29.46 15.63 0.46
C LEU A 21 -29.04 17.10 0.27
N LYS A 22 -29.43 17.97 1.20
CA LYS A 22 -29.02 19.38 1.15
C LYS A 22 -27.52 19.54 1.37
N THR A 23 -26.91 20.57 0.79
CA THR A 23 -25.53 20.97 1.11
C THR A 23 -25.40 21.22 2.62
N GLY A 24 -24.50 20.50 3.30
CA GLY A 24 -24.34 20.57 4.74
C GLY A 24 -25.30 19.70 5.56
N ALA A 25 -26.10 18.82 4.94
CA ALA A 25 -26.98 17.89 5.67
C ALA A 25 -26.24 16.77 6.44
N ILE A 26 -24.91 16.69 6.27
CA ILE A 26 -24.02 15.86 7.06
C ILE A 26 -23.33 16.80 8.07
N ASP A 27 -24.05 17.26 9.09
CA ASP A 27 -23.51 18.14 10.14
C ASP A 27 -23.43 17.49 11.52
N ASP A 28 -24.07 16.34 11.70
CA ASP A 28 -24.04 15.61 12.96
C ASP A 28 -22.93 14.57 12.94
N ALA A 29 -22.09 14.59 13.97
CA ALA A 29 -21.00 13.65 14.15
C ALA A 29 -21.50 12.19 14.21
N SER A 30 -22.77 11.98 14.57
CA SER A 30 -23.43 10.68 14.56
C SER A 30 -23.59 10.09 13.14
N MET A 31 -23.76 10.93 12.12
CA MET A 31 -23.90 10.51 10.71
C MET A 31 -22.56 10.18 10.04
N ILE A 32 -21.45 10.53 10.69
CA ILE A 32 -20.09 10.08 10.34
C ILE A 32 -19.77 8.76 11.04
N ALA A 33 -20.39 8.49 12.19
CA ALA A 33 -20.10 7.33 13.04
C ALA A 33 -20.86 6.05 12.68
N ASP A 34 -21.81 6.09 11.74
CA ASP A 34 -22.74 4.98 11.41
C ASP A 34 -22.55 4.44 9.98
N ASP A 35 -21.31 4.30 9.50
CA ASP A 35 -20.97 3.77 8.16
C ASP A 35 -21.75 4.44 7.00
N LEU A 36 -22.17 5.70 7.15
CA LEU A 36 -22.94 6.40 6.12
C LEU A 36 -22.09 6.73 4.87
N VAL A 37 -20.76 6.75 5.05
CA VAL A 37 -19.75 6.86 4.01
C VAL A 37 -18.80 5.67 4.17
N PRO A 38 -19.20 4.44 3.77
CA PRO A 38 -18.26 3.32 3.76
C PRO A 38 -17.07 3.69 2.87
N GLY A 39 -15.94 3.03 3.03
CA GLY A 39 -14.75 3.16 2.20
C GLY A 39 -15.08 3.18 0.71
N ALA A 40 -16.06 2.39 0.25
CA ALA A 40 -16.56 2.41 -1.13
C ALA A 40 -17.18 3.75 -1.60
N LYS A 41 -17.62 4.61 -0.69
CA LYS A 41 -18.07 6.00 -0.95
C LYS A 41 -16.93 7.01 -0.87
N LEU A 42 -15.80 6.67 -0.24
CA LEU A 42 -14.57 7.42 -0.38
C LEU A 42 -13.97 7.13 -1.77
N THR A 43 -13.28 8.12 -2.35
CA THR A 43 -12.52 7.86 -3.59
C THR A 43 -11.32 6.96 -3.27
N GLU A 44 -10.79 6.25 -4.27
CA GLU A 44 -9.58 5.43 -4.15
C GLU A 44 -8.41 6.22 -3.53
N SER A 45 -8.22 7.45 -4.00
CA SER A 45 -7.21 8.38 -3.47
C SER A 45 -7.45 8.79 -2.02
N ALA A 46 -8.69 8.72 -1.51
CA ALA A 46 -9.02 9.03 -0.13
C ALA A 46 -8.82 7.82 0.81
N ARG A 47 -8.73 6.60 0.28
CA ARG A 47 -8.40 5.37 1.04
C ARG A 47 -6.93 5.01 1.01
N ALA A 48 -6.20 5.48 0.00
CA ALA A 48 -4.78 5.20 -0.17
C ALA A 48 -3.94 5.82 0.95
N ARG A 49 -3.02 5.01 1.48
CA ARG A 49 -2.03 5.38 2.50
C ARG A 49 -0.66 4.94 2.03
N VAL A 50 0.37 5.69 2.42
CA VAL A 50 1.76 5.40 2.05
C VAL A 50 2.58 5.20 3.31
N VAL A 51 3.40 4.15 3.31
CA VAL A 51 4.42 3.89 4.33
C VAL A 51 5.77 3.84 3.66
N THR A 52 6.75 4.43 4.31
CA THR A 52 8.14 4.39 3.86
C THR A 52 9.06 3.93 4.99
N VAL A 53 9.99 3.04 4.66
CA VAL A 53 10.94 2.46 5.62
C VAL A 53 12.32 2.43 5.02
N LEU A 54 13.32 2.82 5.82
CA LEU A 54 14.72 2.75 5.41
C LEU A 54 15.21 1.31 5.45
N ILE A 55 15.79 0.85 4.34
CA ILE A 55 16.44 -0.46 4.23
C ILE A 55 17.96 -0.21 4.23
N PRO A 56 18.72 -0.87 5.12
CA PRO A 56 20.17 -0.76 5.14
C PRO A 56 20.80 -1.30 3.85
N ALA A 57 22.02 -0.86 3.56
CA ALA A 57 22.79 -1.44 2.47
C ALA A 57 23.12 -2.92 2.77
N VAL A 58 23.02 -3.78 1.75
CA VAL A 58 23.35 -5.20 1.84
C VAL A 58 24.50 -5.48 0.88
N GLY A 59 25.54 -6.16 1.38
CA GLY A 59 26.70 -6.51 0.58
C GLY A 59 26.36 -7.43 -0.60
N GLN A 60 27.28 -7.48 -1.56
CA GLN A 60 27.29 -8.52 -2.59
C GLN A 60 27.56 -9.89 -1.96
N GLY A 61 26.96 -10.95 -2.49
CA GLY A 61 27.14 -12.32 -1.97
C GLY A 61 26.32 -12.56 -0.70
N THR A 62 25.35 -11.69 -0.39
CA THR A 62 24.55 -11.73 0.84
C THR A 62 23.07 -11.56 0.51
N GLU A 63 22.27 -12.55 0.88
CA GLU A 63 20.81 -12.48 0.88
C GLU A 63 20.32 -11.95 2.23
N ASP A 64 19.21 -11.20 2.21
CA ASP A 64 18.60 -10.70 3.44
C ASP A 64 17.08 -10.56 3.26
N GLU A 65 16.36 -10.69 4.36
CA GLU A 65 14.92 -10.52 4.41
C GLU A 65 14.55 -9.70 5.65
N ILE A 66 14.03 -8.49 5.42
CA ILE A 66 13.85 -7.48 6.46
C ILE A 66 12.35 -7.20 6.61
N PRO A 67 11.77 -7.26 7.83
CA PRO A 67 10.38 -6.87 8.03
C PRO A 67 10.22 -5.35 7.85
N VAL A 68 9.26 -4.95 7.03
CA VAL A 68 9.08 -3.54 6.61
C VAL A 68 7.69 -2.98 6.88
N PHE A 69 6.71 -3.84 7.12
CA PHE A 69 5.35 -3.39 7.36
C PHE A 69 4.58 -4.40 8.21
N VAL A 70 3.71 -3.87 9.07
CA VAL A 70 2.70 -4.62 9.80
C VAL A 70 1.37 -3.98 9.48
N ALA A 71 0.41 -4.75 8.97
CA ALA A 71 -0.91 -4.27 8.61
C ALA A 71 -1.62 -3.72 9.86
N PRO A 72 -1.90 -2.41 9.95
CA PRO A 72 -2.53 -1.85 11.15
C PRO A 72 -4.03 -2.18 11.24
N VAL A 73 -4.63 -2.47 10.08
CA VAL A 73 -6.02 -2.84 9.85
C VAL A 73 -6.06 -3.75 8.62
N ASP A 74 -7.22 -4.34 8.35
CA ASP A 74 -7.45 -5.07 7.11
C ASP A 74 -7.22 -4.12 5.93
N CYS A 75 -6.36 -4.54 4.99
CA CYS A 75 -5.95 -3.68 3.91
C CYS A 75 -5.50 -4.46 2.68
N THR A 76 -5.41 -3.77 1.55
CA THR A 76 -4.84 -4.31 0.32
C THR A 76 -3.68 -3.44 -0.13
N ILE A 77 -2.51 -4.04 -0.32
CA ILE A 77 -1.37 -3.37 -0.94
C ILE A 77 -1.65 -3.16 -2.43
N THR A 78 -1.58 -1.92 -2.89
CA THR A 78 -1.86 -1.55 -4.29
C THR A 78 -0.58 -1.24 -5.07
N LYS A 79 0.49 -0.88 -4.37
CA LYS A 79 1.78 -0.59 -4.99
C LYS A 79 2.94 -0.82 -4.04
N VAL A 80 4.01 -1.40 -4.56
CA VAL A 80 5.29 -1.50 -3.85
C VAL A 80 6.45 -1.11 -4.75
N GLY A 81 7.47 -0.54 -4.14
CA GLY A 81 8.66 -0.09 -4.84
C GLY A 81 9.69 0.45 -3.88
N PHE A 82 10.70 1.13 -4.42
CA PHE A 82 11.73 1.73 -3.61
C PHE A 82 12.40 2.92 -4.28
N VAL A 83 13.18 3.67 -3.49
CA VAL A 83 14.05 4.75 -3.96
C VAL A 83 15.47 4.47 -3.45
N PRO A 84 16.44 4.13 -4.31
CA PRO A 84 17.81 3.86 -3.86
C PRO A 84 18.62 5.15 -3.69
N GLU A 85 19.60 5.16 -2.77
CA GLU A 85 20.48 6.32 -2.59
C GLU A 85 21.57 6.44 -3.67
N ASP A 86 21.90 5.32 -4.32
CA ASP A 86 22.90 5.21 -5.37
C ASP A 86 22.33 4.40 -6.55
N ASN A 87 22.97 4.52 -7.73
CA ASN A 87 22.55 3.78 -8.91
C ASN A 87 22.65 2.26 -8.68
N ILE A 88 21.66 1.52 -9.17
CA ILE A 88 21.72 0.07 -9.32
C ILE A 88 21.89 -0.22 -10.81
N THR A 89 23.03 -0.79 -11.18
CA THR A 89 23.30 -1.20 -12.57
C THR A 89 23.14 -2.71 -12.69
N GLY A 90 22.14 -3.16 -13.42
CA GLY A 90 21.83 -4.57 -13.56
C GLY A 90 22.94 -5.36 -14.27
N ALA A 91 23.00 -6.66 -14.01
CA ALA A 91 24.03 -7.55 -14.54
C ALA A 91 23.44 -8.83 -15.15
N ASP A 92 24.07 -9.41 -16.17
CA ASP A 92 23.52 -10.60 -16.85
C ASP A 92 23.65 -11.89 -16.03
N THR A 93 24.74 -12.04 -15.27
CA THR A 93 25.09 -13.29 -14.57
C THR A 93 25.00 -13.17 -13.06
N ASP A 94 25.57 -12.10 -12.51
CA ASP A 94 25.65 -11.86 -11.08
C ASP A 94 24.64 -10.75 -10.73
N TYR A 95 23.34 -11.11 -10.67
CA TYR A 95 22.26 -10.14 -10.40
C TYR A 95 21.58 -10.40 -9.06
N MET A 96 20.82 -9.40 -8.60
CA MET A 96 19.93 -9.54 -7.44
C MET A 96 18.46 -9.47 -7.89
N THR A 97 17.61 -10.12 -7.10
CA THR A 97 16.16 -10.01 -7.19
C THR A 97 15.69 -9.31 -5.92
N LEU A 98 14.91 -8.25 -6.08
CA LEU A 98 14.29 -7.55 -4.97
C LEU A 98 12.79 -7.81 -4.98
N GLY A 99 12.19 -7.97 -3.81
CA GLY A 99 10.77 -8.21 -3.71
C GLY A 99 10.18 -7.87 -2.35
N PHE A 100 8.86 -7.97 -2.29
CA PHE A 100 8.09 -7.91 -1.05
C PHE A 100 7.38 -9.24 -0.86
N VAL A 101 7.37 -9.76 0.37
CA VAL A 101 6.80 -11.07 0.69
C VAL A 101 5.76 -10.91 1.79
N ASN A 102 4.58 -11.48 1.58
CA ASN A 102 3.55 -11.60 2.61
C ASN A 102 3.92 -12.74 3.56
N LYS A 103 4.22 -12.40 4.81
CA LYS A 103 4.59 -13.34 5.87
C LYS A 103 3.39 -13.82 6.69
N GLY A 104 2.23 -13.17 6.51
CA GLY A 104 1.06 -13.38 7.35
C GLY A 104 1.32 -13.04 8.82
N SER A 105 0.32 -13.29 9.66
CA SER A 105 0.34 -13.02 11.11
C SER A 105 1.34 -13.89 11.88
N ASP A 106 1.62 -15.11 11.42
CA ASP A 106 2.59 -16.02 12.05
C ASP A 106 4.05 -15.75 11.60
N GLY A 107 4.26 -14.85 10.63
CA GLY A 107 5.58 -14.47 10.14
C GLY A 107 6.28 -15.52 9.26
N THR A 108 5.61 -16.62 8.92
CA THR A 108 6.20 -17.75 8.18
C THR A 108 5.80 -17.82 6.70
N GLY A 109 4.92 -16.93 6.24
CA GLY A 109 4.46 -16.88 4.86
C GLY A 109 5.61 -16.68 3.86
N THR A 110 5.39 -17.13 2.63
CA THR A 110 6.36 -17.06 1.53
C THR A 110 5.76 -16.50 0.24
N ASP A 111 4.54 -15.98 0.32
CA ASP A 111 3.82 -15.53 -0.86
C ASP A 111 4.39 -14.21 -1.35
N SER A 112 4.92 -14.21 -2.57
CA SER A 112 5.48 -13.00 -3.18
C SER A 112 4.36 -12.00 -3.47
N ILE A 113 4.54 -10.75 -3.03
CA ILE A 113 3.64 -9.64 -3.38
C ILE A 113 4.04 -9.08 -4.74
N ALA A 114 5.30 -8.71 -4.88
CA ALA A 114 5.91 -8.31 -6.13
C ALA A 114 7.41 -8.61 -6.06
N SER A 115 8.02 -8.89 -7.20
CA SER A 115 9.45 -9.15 -7.30
C SER A 115 9.98 -8.76 -8.66
N LYS A 116 11.22 -8.28 -8.73
CA LYS A 116 11.88 -7.90 -9.98
C LYS A 116 13.34 -8.31 -9.97
N ASP A 117 13.79 -8.87 -11.09
CA ASP A 117 15.18 -9.20 -11.35
C ASP A 117 15.90 -8.01 -11.97
N TYR A 118 17.03 -7.62 -11.40
CA TYR A 118 17.87 -6.53 -11.90
C TYR A 118 18.96 -7.08 -12.83
N THR A 119 18.52 -7.70 -13.92
CA THR A 119 19.39 -8.17 -15.00
C THR A 119 19.95 -7.01 -15.82
N SER A 120 20.90 -7.26 -16.71
CA SER A 120 21.44 -6.24 -17.63
C SER A 120 20.30 -5.50 -18.36
N GLY A 121 20.38 -4.17 -18.36
CA GLY A 121 19.35 -3.29 -18.94
C GLY A 121 18.18 -2.94 -18.02
N ASN A 122 18.05 -3.60 -16.86
CA ASN A 122 17.14 -3.20 -15.79
C ASN A 122 17.91 -2.36 -14.76
N ASP A 123 18.29 -1.15 -15.14
CA ASP A 123 19.01 -0.22 -14.28
C ASP A 123 18.04 0.67 -13.49
N VAL A 124 18.45 1.09 -12.29
CA VAL A 124 17.73 2.06 -11.46
C VAL A 124 18.64 3.24 -11.16
N ALA A 125 18.14 4.43 -11.43
CA ALA A 125 18.84 5.67 -11.09
C ALA A 125 18.72 5.99 -9.59
N ALA A 126 19.77 6.59 -9.03
CA ALA A 126 19.77 7.11 -7.68
C ALA A 126 18.65 8.15 -7.50
N PHE A 127 17.98 8.11 -6.34
CA PHE A 127 16.90 9.01 -5.94
C PHE A 127 15.64 8.99 -6.82
N ASP A 128 15.54 8.06 -7.76
CA ASP A 128 14.34 7.86 -8.57
C ASP A 128 13.51 6.70 -8.02
N PHE A 129 12.18 6.85 -8.06
CA PHE A 129 11.27 5.81 -7.62
C PHE A 129 11.21 4.67 -8.64
N GLU A 130 11.54 3.48 -8.18
CA GLU A 130 11.46 2.23 -8.92
C GLU A 130 10.21 1.46 -8.51
N ASP A 131 9.38 1.16 -9.50
CA ASP A 131 8.16 0.37 -9.35
C ASP A 131 8.47 -1.11 -9.61
N LEU A 132 8.12 -1.97 -8.65
CA LEU A 132 8.27 -3.42 -8.82
C LEU A 132 7.17 -4.02 -9.71
N GLY A 133 6.16 -3.23 -10.08
CA GLY A 133 5.14 -3.59 -11.05
C GLY A 133 3.92 -4.25 -10.43
N THR A 134 3.42 -5.31 -11.06
CA THR A 134 2.16 -5.95 -10.67
C THR A 134 2.25 -6.56 -9.28
N VAL A 135 1.29 -6.21 -8.43
CA VAL A 135 1.11 -6.80 -7.10
C VAL A 135 0.19 -8.02 -7.15
N SER A 136 0.48 -9.01 -6.31
CA SER A 136 -0.30 -10.21 -6.05
C SER A 136 -0.28 -10.53 -4.56
N ASN A 137 -1.12 -11.44 -4.05
CA ASN A 137 -1.12 -11.86 -2.63
C ASN A 137 -1.11 -10.69 -1.62
N ALA A 138 -1.77 -9.60 -2.00
CA ALA A 138 -1.62 -8.27 -1.41
C ALA A 138 -2.71 -7.94 -0.38
N GLU A 139 -3.68 -8.83 -0.20
CA GLU A 139 -4.71 -8.77 0.84
C GLU A 139 -4.08 -9.16 2.17
N LEU A 140 -4.21 -8.29 3.16
CA LEU A 140 -3.63 -8.44 4.48
C LEU A 140 -4.71 -8.24 5.52
N SER A 141 -4.77 -9.16 6.49
CA SER A 141 -5.51 -8.95 7.72
C SER A 141 -4.70 -8.10 8.69
N ALA A 142 -5.38 -7.43 9.62
CA ALA A 142 -4.72 -6.69 10.70
C ALA A 142 -3.71 -7.60 11.44
N GLY A 143 -2.46 -7.12 11.56
CA GLY A 143 -1.35 -7.84 12.18
C GLY A 143 -0.49 -8.66 11.22
N ASP A 144 -0.90 -8.87 9.96
CA ASP A 144 -0.06 -9.53 8.97
C ASP A 144 1.21 -8.72 8.71
N VAL A 145 2.33 -9.43 8.54
CA VAL A 145 3.64 -8.82 8.35
C VAL A 145 4.06 -8.95 6.88
N VAL A 146 4.66 -7.88 6.35
CA VAL A 146 5.31 -7.89 5.04
C VAL A 146 6.80 -7.64 5.22
N SER A 147 7.61 -8.43 4.53
CA SER A 147 9.05 -8.27 4.45
C SER A 147 9.49 -7.76 3.08
N PHE A 148 10.66 -7.15 3.04
CA PHE A 148 11.43 -6.86 1.85
C PHE A 148 12.52 -7.92 1.72
N SER A 149 12.65 -8.53 0.56
CA SER A 149 13.63 -9.58 0.29
C SER A 149 14.66 -9.12 -0.75
N LYS A 150 15.91 -9.51 -0.51
CA LYS A 150 16.98 -9.51 -1.50
C LYS A 150 17.49 -10.94 -1.63
N THR A 151 17.37 -11.50 -2.83
CA THR A 151 17.99 -12.78 -3.19
C THR A 151 19.00 -12.57 -4.31
N GLU A 152 19.90 -13.52 -4.51
CA GLU A 152 20.99 -13.39 -5.47
C GLU A 152 21.02 -14.53 -6.49
N SER A 153 21.53 -14.20 -7.67
CA SER A 153 21.93 -15.16 -8.70
C SER A 153 23.43 -14.99 -8.95
N GLY A 154 24.15 -16.10 -9.11
CA GLY A 154 25.61 -16.07 -9.24
C GLY A 154 26.28 -15.53 -7.97
N ASN A 155 27.16 -14.54 -8.11
CA ASN A 155 27.76 -13.81 -6.99
C ASN A 155 26.91 -12.63 -6.50
N GLY A 156 25.76 -12.38 -7.14
CA GLY A 156 24.85 -11.31 -6.79
C GLY A 156 25.41 -9.90 -6.96
N MET A 157 24.68 -8.93 -6.41
CA MET A 157 25.00 -7.51 -6.47
C MET A 157 24.90 -6.89 -5.07
N ALA A 158 25.68 -5.84 -4.84
CA ALA A 158 25.49 -5.01 -3.66
C ALA A 158 24.18 -4.21 -3.80
N LEU A 159 23.39 -4.18 -2.73
CA LEU A 159 22.23 -3.32 -2.60
C LEU A 159 22.64 -2.05 -1.84
N PRO A 160 22.58 -0.86 -2.44
CA PRO A 160 22.77 0.39 -1.71
C PRO A 160 21.64 0.58 -0.69
N ARG A 161 21.83 1.48 0.27
CA ARG A 161 20.73 1.84 1.17
C ARG A 161 19.59 2.42 0.34
N LEU A 162 18.36 2.09 0.71
CA LEU A 162 17.18 2.54 -0.03
C LEU A 162 16.01 2.84 0.89
N LEU A 163 15.01 3.53 0.36
CA LEU A 163 13.73 3.73 1.00
C LEU A 163 12.72 2.79 0.34
N ALA A 164 12.26 1.77 1.07
CA ALA A 164 11.12 0.95 0.66
C ALA A 164 9.84 1.79 0.75
N VAL A 165 8.97 1.69 -0.25
CA VAL A 165 7.71 2.42 -0.34
C VAL A 165 6.58 1.41 -0.55
N ILE A 166 5.58 1.45 0.32
CA ILE A 166 4.38 0.60 0.26
C ILE A 166 3.17 1.51 0.23
N VAL A 167 2.32 1.33 -0.76
CA VAL A 167 1.01 1.98 -0.85
C VAL A 167 -0.06 0.92 -0.62
N TYR A 168 -0.97 1.21 0.29
CA TYR A 168 -2.07 0.33 0.63
C TYR A 168 -3.38 1.09 0.76
N GLU A 169 -4.49 0.41 0.52
CA GLU A 169 -5.83 0.89 0.79
C GLU A 169 -6.44 0.13 1.96
N VAL A 170 -7.14 0.85 2.84
CA VAL A 170 -7.93 0.19 3.87
C VAL A 170 -9.15 -0.44 3.24
N THR A 171 -9.38 -1.70 3.59
CA THR A 171 -10.58 -2.45 3.27
C THR A 171 -11.47 -2.46 4.51
N ASP A 172 -12.73 -2.06 4.35
CA ASP A 172 -13.75 -2.18 5.42
C ASP A 172 -14.23 -3.62 5.57
#